data_AF-A0A958X225-F1
#
_entry.id   AF-A0A958X225-F1
#
_cell.length_a   1.000
_cell.length_b   1.000
_cell.length_c   1.000
_cell.angle_alpha   90.00
_cell.angle_beta   90.00
_cell.angle_gamma   90.00
#
_symmetry.space_group_name_H-M   'P 1'
#
loop_
_entity.id
_entity.type
_entity.pdbx_description
1 polymer ?
#
loop_
_entity_poly.entity_id
_entity_poly.type
_entity_poly.pdbx_seq_one_letter_code
_entity_poly.pdbx_strand_id
1 'polypeptide(L)'
;NQALLHFDAAISMDPNYAPAYLNKACTYALMGDTLRARFFAENEAKPAALRGDYPKTLIDVDILIGILETKGGNKEQARQLFQMAADSGSALAAYNLSMLNREKSVPEEMKLSISIPKVEKIDGQSMKDVAANMLVDYDKIIRLSQYLVFYQNPKQGPQSKLFASKNKQTGEVTKFHITNASYTGQTARGIGIGAGRNELIQAYGEPRRSVETPRSQILVYPNVLFVLGRGDRVESWGTYE
;
A
#
# COMPACT_ATOMS: atom_id res chain seq x y z
N ASN A 1 22.28 -8.48 1.80
CA ASN A 1 20.80 -8.40 1.86
C ASN A 1 20.30 -7.79 0.56
N GLN A 2 19.61 -8.56 -0.28
CA GLN A 2 19.15 -8.12 -1.63
C GLN A 2 18.20 -6.91 -1.57
N ALA A 3 17.46 -6.74 -0.47
CA ALA A 3 16.57 -5.59 -0.30
C ALA A 3 17.30 -4.25 -0.38
N LEU A 4 18.48 -4.13 0.26
CA LEU A 4 19.28 -2.89 0.24
C LEU A 4 19.69 -2.52 -1.19
N LEU A 5 20.13 -3.49 -2.00
CA LEU A 5 20.52 -3.25 -3.39
C LEU A 5 19.35 -2.75 -4.24
N HIS A 6 18.14 -3.29 -4.01
CA HIS A 6 16.95 -2.82 -4.72
C HIS A 6 16.56 -1.40 -4.31
N PHE A 7 16.69 -1.04 -3.03
CA PHE A 7 16.44 0.33 -2.58
C PHE A 7 17.48 1.30 -3.10
N ASP A 8 18.76 0.92 -3.15
CA ASP A 8 19.82 1.73 -3.75
C ASP A 8 19.58 1.98 -5.23
N ALA A 9 19.14 0.96 -5.97
CA ALA A 9 18.75 1.12 -7.37
C ALA A 9 17.55 2.07 -7.53
N ALA A 10 16.53 1.94 -6.68
CA ALA A 10 15.37 2.83 -6.70
C ALA A 10 15.74 4.29 -6.42
N ILE A 11 16.59 4.52 -5.41
CA ILE A 11 17.13 5.84 -5.06
C ILE A 11 17.96 6.43 -6.21
N SER A 12 18.76 5.60 -6.88
CA SER A 12 19.55 6.05 -8.04
C SER A 12 18.68 6.43 -9.23
N MET A 13 17.51 5.82 -9.38
CA MET A 13 16.55 6.14 -10.46
C MET A 13 15.74 7.39 -10.14
N ASP A 14 15.30 7.55 -8.88
CA ASP A 14 14.58 8.72 -8.40
C ASP A 14 15.06 9.11 -6.98
N PRO A 15 15.96 10.12 -6.87
CA PRO A 15 16.47 10.60 -5.59
C PRO A 15 15.42 11.26 -4.69
N ASN A 16 14.21 11.51 -5.19
CA ASN A 16 13.08 12.00 -4.39
C ASN A 16 12.14 10.87 -3.96
N TYR A 17 12.38 9.61 -4.37
CA TYR A 17 11.52 8.48 -4.02
C TYR A 17 11.69 8.06 -2.54
N ALA A 18 11.09 8.84 -1.66
CA ALA A 18 11.18 8.70 -0.20
C ALA A 18 10.86 7.30 0.34
N PRO A 19 9.89 6.54 -0.22
CA PRO A 19 9.62 5.18 0.24
C PRO A 19 10.84 4.24 0.16
N ALA A 20 11.77 4.43 -0.79
CA ALA A 20 12.96 3.61 -0.87
C ALA A 20 13.92 3.87 0.30
N TYR A 21 14.13 5.13 0.67
CA TYR A 21 14.95 5.50 1.82
C TYR A 21 14.36 5.00 3.14
N LEU A 22 13.05 5.14 3.34
CA LEU A 22 12.38 4.62 4.54
C LEU A 22 12.49 3.09 4.62
N ASN A 23 12.23 2.38 3.52
CA ASN A 23 12.36 0.92 3.52
C ASN A 23 13.81 0.47 3.76
N LYS A 24 14.80 1.24 3.29
CA LYS A 24 16.21 1.05 3.62
C LYS A 24 16.47 1.24 5.12
N ALA A 25 15.92 2.29 5.74
CA ALA A 25 15.98 2.52 7.19
C ALA A 25 15.35 1.37 7.99
N CYS A 26 14.15 0.92 7.61
CA CYS A 26 13.49 -0.25 8.19
C CYS A 26 14.33 -1.51 8.07
N THR A 27 15.00 -1.71 6.92
CA THR A 27 15.88 -2.86 6.70
C THR A 27 17.05 -2.86 7.67
N TYR A 28 17.68 -1.71 7.93
CA TYR A 28 18.71 -1.59 8.97
C TYR A 28 18.16 -1.82 10.38
N ALA A 29 16.97 -1.31 10.69
CA ALA A 29 16.32 -1.54 11.98
C ALA A 29 16.04 -3.03 12.23
N LEU A 30 15.66 -3.77 11.19
CA LEU A 30 15.45 -5.23 11.24
C LEU A 30 16.77 -6.01 11.39
N MET A 31 17.89 -5.47 10.89
CA MET A 31 19.22 -6.02 11.13
C MET A 31 19.78 -5.71 12.53
N GLY A 32 19.07 -4.89 13.33
CA GLY A 32 19.54 -4.41 14.62
C GLY A 32 20.50 -3.23 14.54
N ASP A 33 20.76 -2.68 13.35
CA ASP A 33 21.60 -1.50 13.17
C ASP A 33 20.79 -0.22 13.34
N THR A 34 20.62 0.17 14.61
CA THR A 34 19.80 1.32 15.00
C THR A 34 20.40 2.64 14.54
N LEU A 35 21.73 2.75 14.47
CA LEU A 35 22.43 3.97 14.03
C LEU A 35 22.15 4.25 12.55
N ARG A 36 22.35 3.26 11.67
CA ARG A 36 22.04 3.44 10.24
C ARG A 36 20.55 3.58 10.02
N ALA A 37 19.71 2.84 10.75
CA ALA A 37 18.26 3.00 10.66
C ALA A 37 17.83 4.45 10.93
N ARG A 38 18.29 5.04 12.04
CA ARG A 38 18.02 6.44 12.38
C ARG A 38 18.55 7.38 11.31
N PHE A 39 19.81 7.20 10.90
CA PHE A 39 20.43 8.04 9.88
C PHE A 39 19.58 8.11 8.61
N PHE A 40 19.24 6.94 8.03
CA PHE A 40 18.44 6.88 6.80
C PHE A 40 17.00 7.37 7.00
N ALA A 41 16.42 7.24 8.19
CA ALA A 41 15.08 7.75 8.46
C ALA A 41 15.07 9.29 8.55
N GLU A 42 15.94 9.87 9.36
CA GLU A 42 15.93 11.32 9.67
C GLU A 42 16.62 12.16 8.59
N ASN A 43 17.74 11.69 8.04
CA ASN A 43 18.60 12.50 7.16
C ASN A 43 18.35 12.24 5.67
N GLU A 44 17.71 11.12 5.33
CA GLU A 44 17.49 10.74 3.93
C GLU A 44 15.99 10.65 3.61
N ALA A 45 15.25 9.81 4.33
CA ALA A 45 13.84 9.56 4.05
C ALA A 45 12.96 10.80 4.32
N LYS A 46 13.13 11.47 5.46
CA LYS A 46 12.34 12.66 5.81
C LYS A 46 12.56 13.83 4.84
N PRO A 47 13.81 14.21 4.47
CA PRO A 47 14.03 15.24 3.45
C PRO A 47 13.54 14.83 2.06
N ALA A 48 13.71 13.56 1.65
CA ALA A 48 13.16 13.08 0.39
C ALA A 48 11.63 13.14 0.39
N ALA A 49 10.98 12.82 1.51
CA ALA A 49 9.53 12.85 1.63
C ALA A 49 8.96 14.27 1.53
N LEU A 50 9.64 15.26 2.13
CA LEU A 50 9.28 16.67 1.99
C LEU A 50 9.44 17.17 0.55
N ARG A 51 10.55 16.80 -0.11
CA ARG A 51 10.82 17.20 -1.50
C ARG A 51 9.88 16.55 -2.51
N GLY A 52 9.57 15.27 -2.30
CA GLY A 52 8.78 14.45 -3.20
C GLY A 52 7.28 14.41 -2.90
N ASP A 53 6.82 15.15 -1.88
CA ASP A 53 5.43 15.17 -1.40
C ASP A 53 4.90 13.77 -1.03
N TYR A 54 5.57 13.12 -0.08
CA TYR A 54 5.21 11.80 0.45
C TYR A 54 4.72 11.91 1.90
N PRO A 55 3.50 12.43 2.15
CA PRO A 55 3.01 12.70 3.51
C PRO A 55 2.94 11.44 4.39
N LYS A 56 2.57 10.28 3.82
CA LYS A 56 2.58 9.02 4.59
C LYS A 56 3.99 8.64 5.03
N THR A 57 5.00 8.87 4.17
CA THR A 57 6.39 8.53 4.50
C THR A 57 6.88 9.37 5.68
N LEU A 58 6.44 10.62 5.81
CA LEU A 58 6.75 11.45 6.99
C LEU A 58 6.19 10.85 8.28
N ILE A 59 4.92 10.45 8.26
CA ILE A 59 4.26 9.79 9.39
C ILE A 59 4.98 8.48 9.73
N ASP A 60 5.32 7.67 8.72
CA ASP A 60 6.01 6.39 8.92
C ASP A 60 7.44 6.57 9.46
N VAL A 61 8.14 7.67 9.11
CA VAL A 61 9.44 8.02 9.70
C VAL A 61 9.27 8.23 11.20
N ASP A 62 8.30 9.04 11.63
CA ASP A 62 8.07 9.29 13.06
C ASP A 62 7.71 7.99 13.81
N ILE A 63 6.94 7.09 13.18
CA ILE A 63 6.65 5.75 13.72
C ILE A 63 7.93 4.91 13.85
N LEU A 64 8.77 4.85 12.82
CA LEU A 64 10.02 4.11 12.86
C LEU A 64 10.94 4.64 13.98
N ILE A 65 11.06 5.96 14.11
CA ILE A 65 11.86 6.57 15.17
C ILE A 65 11.27 6.25 16.54
N GLY A 66 9.95 6.33 16.73
CA GLY A 66 9.30 5.94 17.98
C GLY A 66 9.56 4.48 18.37
N ILE A 67 9.59 3.56 17.38
CA ILE A 67 9.97 2.16 17.61
C ILE A 67 11.44 2.04 18.04
N LEU A 68 12.35 2.78 17.41
CA LEU A 68 13.77 2.80 17.78
C LEU A 68 13.97 3.38 19.18
N GLU A 69 13.28 4.48 19.53
CA GLU A 69 13.32 5.07 20.88
C GLU A 69 12.80 4.08 21.94
N THR A 70 11.71 3.36 21.64
CA THR A 70 11.17 2.34 22.53
C THR A 70 12.20 1.25 22.80
N LYS A 71 12.91 0.78 21.77
CA LYS A 71 14.00 -0.21 21.91
C LYS A 71 15.20 0.33 22.68
N GLY A 72 15.49 1.63 22.55
CA GLY A 72 16.54 2.32 23.30
C GLY A 72 16.20 2.68 24.75
N GLY A 73 14.94 2.50 25.16
CA GLY A 73 14.46 2.84 26.51
C GLY A 73 13.91 4.27 26.66
N ASN A 74 13.92 5.07 25.60
CA ASN A 74 13.47 6.46 25.56
C ASN A 74 11.94 6.56 25.37
N LYS A 75 11.18 6.00 26.31
CA LYS A 75 9.72 5.83 26.18
C LYS A 75 8.93 7.12 26.03
N GLU A 76 9.35 8.21 26.68
CA GLU A 76 8.63 9.48 26.59
C GLU A 76 8.72 10.10 25.19
N GLN A 77 9.91 10.04 24.57
CA GLN A 77 10.09 10.48 23.19
C GLN A 77 9.32 9.58 22.21
N ALA A 78 9.34 8.26 22.43
CA ALA A 78 8.52 7.33 21.65
C ALA A 78 7.02 7.68 21.75
N ARG A 79 6.53 8.00 22.95
CA ARG A 79 5.13 8.38 23.18
C ARG A 79 4.75 9.62 22.38
N GLN A 80 5.59 10.66 22.39
CA GLN A 80 5.34 11.88 21.63
C GLN A 80 5.26 11.62 20.12
N LEU A 81 6.21 10.84 19.59
CA LEU A 81 6.23 10.49 18.17
C LEU A 81 5.00 9.67 17.76
N PHE A 82 4.61 8.67 18.56
CA PHE A 82 3.41 7.90 18.28
C PHE A 82 2.13 8.74 18.40
N GLN A 83 2.06 9.67 19.37
CA GLN A 83 0.92 10.59 19.49
C GLN A 83 0.79 11.48 18.25
N MET A 84 1.87 12.13 17.83
CA MET A 84 1.86 12.98 16.62
C MET A 84 1.42 12.21 15.37
N ALA A 85 1.93 10.99 15.19
CA ALA A 85 1.57 10.15 14.06
C ALA A 85 0.12 9.63 14.15
N ALA A 86 -0.38 9.34 15.36
CA ALA A 86 -1.77 8.95 15.59
C ALA A 86 -2.74 10.11 15.33
N ASP A 87 -2.41 11.32 15.79
CA ASP A 87 -3.18 12.55 15.53
C ASP A 87 -3.23 12.88 14.02
N SER A 88 -2.23 12.43 13.27
CA SER A 88 -2.18 12.49 11.80
C SER A 88 -2.96 11.37 11.11
N GLY A 89 -3.73 10.56 11.86
CA GLY A 89 -4.59 9.50 11.35
C GLY A 89 -3.92 8.13 11.17
N SER A 90 -2.73 7.89 11.76
CA SER A 90 -2.09 6.58 11.67
C SER A 90 -2.62 5.61 12.73
N ALA A 91 -3.46 4.67 12.30
CA ALA A 91 -3.91 3.56 13.14
C ALA A 91 -2.73 2.73 13.71
N LEU A 92 -1.63 2.60 12.96
CA LEU A 92 -0.42 1.91 13.42
C LEU A 92 0.25 2.64 14.59
N ALA A 93 0.31 3.97 14.51
CA ALA A 93 0.86 4.78 15.59
C ALA A 93 -0.04 4.71 16.84
N ALA A 94 -1.36 4.78 16.67
CA ALA A 94 -2.32 4.62 17.76
C ALA A 94 -2.17 3.26 18.47
N TYR A 95 -1.97 2.18 17.70
CA TYR A 95 -1.68 0.86 18.27
C TYR A 95 -0.33 0.81 19.00
N ASN A 96 0.73 1.37 18.42
CA ASN A 96 2.04 1.41 19.09
C ASN A 96 1.97 2.22 20.39
N LEU A 97 1.21 3.31 20.41
CA LEU A 97 0.96 4.12 21.59
C LEU A 97 0.21 3.33 22.68
N SER A 98 -0.86 2.61 22.33
CA SER A 98 -1.62 1.79 23.30
C SER A 98 -0.74 0.69 23.91
N MET A 99 0.06 0.03 23.07
CA MET A 99 1.03 -0.98 23.51
C MET A 99 2.11 -0.39 24.44
N LEU A 100 2.61 0.81 24.14
CA LEU A 100 3.57 1.52 24.98
C LEU A 100 2.99 1.89 26.34
N ASN A 101 1.71 2.30 26.38
CA ASN A 101 0.96 2.65 27.59
C ASN A 101 0.44 1.42 28.36
N ARG A 102 0.61 0.20 27.84
CA ARG A 102 0.06 -1.06 28.37
C ARG A 102 -1.47 -1.13 28.37
N GLU A 103 -2.10 -0.29 27.56
CA GLU A 103 -3.51 -0.34 27.21
C GLU A 103 -3.62 -1.40 26.10
N LYS A 104 -3.96 -2.65 26.44
CA LYS A 104 -4.04 -3.75 25.46
C LYS A 104 -5.28 -3.65 24.55
N SER A 105 -5.56 -2.47 24.03
CA SER A 105 -6.65 -2.21 23.08
C SER A 105 -6.10 -2.12 21.66
N VAL A 106 -6.67 -2.92 20.77
CA VAL A 106 -6.53 -2.74 19.33
C VAL A 106 -7.45 -1.57 18.94
N PRO A 107 -6.94 -0.50 18.29
CA PRO A 107 -7.79 0.59 17.79
C PRO A 107 -8.96 0.03 16.98
N GLU A 108 -10.15 0.61 17.13
CA GLU A 108 -11.36 0.13 16.44
C GLU A 108 -11.16 0.04 14.92
N GLU A 109 -10.38 0.99 14.39
CA GLU A 109 -10.02 1.09 12.97
C GLU A 109 -9.20 -0.12 12.46
N MET A 110 -8.42 -0.77 13.34
CA MET A 110 -7.64 -1.97 13.03
C MET A 110 -8.46 -3.27 13.15
N LYS A 111 -9.67 -3.22 13.71
CA LYS A 111 -10.53 -4.40 13.80
C LYS A 111 -11.09 -4.68 12.40
N LEU A 112 -10.88 -5.90 11.90
CA LEU A 112 -11.46 -6.33 10.63
C LEU A 112 -12.98 -6.18 10.67
N SER A 113 -13.56 -5.46 9.71
CA SER A 113 -15.01 -5.45 9.54
C SER A 113 -15.46 -6.88 9.20
N ILE A 114 -16.18 -7.54 10.12
CA ILE A 114 -16.79 -8.87 9.90
C ILE A 114 -18.11 -8.68 9.13
N SER A 115 -18.06 -7.96 8.01
CA SER A 115 -19.17 -7.95 7.07
C SER A 115 -19.01 -9.14 6.14
N ILE A 116 -20.12 -9.84 5.86
CA ILE A 116 -20.16 -10.95 4.89
C ILE A 116 -19.51 -10.44 3.59
N PRO A 117 -18.49 -11.13 3.02
CA PRO A 117 -17.83 -10.69 1.82
C PRO A 117 -18.86 -10.60 0.69
N LYS A 118 -19.24 -9.38 0.32
CA LYS A 118 -19.97 -9.16 -0.92
C LYS A 118 -18.98 -9.39 -2.07
N VAL A 119 -19.39 -10.16 -3.06
CA VAL A 119 -18.56 -10.42 -4.25
C VAL A 119 -18.49 -9.14 -5.07
N GLU A 120 -17.29 -8.58 -5.16
CA GLU A 120 -17.01 -7.43 -6.00
C GLU A 120 -17.17 -7.78 -7.48
N LYS A 121 -17.72 -6.84 -8.26
CA LYS A 121 -17.90 -6.98 -9.70
C LYS A 121 -17.52 -5.71 -10.44
N ILE A 122 -16.73 -5.86 -11.49
CA ILE A 122 -16.38 -4.80 -12.42
C ILE A 122 -16.91 -5.18 -13.79
N ASP A 123 -17.63 -4.28 -14.45
CA ASP A 123 -18.30 -4.58 -15.73
C ASP A 123 -19.19 -5.85 -15.66
N GLY A 124 -19.83 -6.08 -14.51
CA GLY A 124 -20.66 -7.25 -14.24
C GLY A 124 -19.91 -8.56 -13.98
N GLN A 125 -18.58 -8.57 -14.08
CA GLN A 125 -17.73 -9.75 -13.90
C GLN A 125 -17.11 -9.80 -12.51
N SER A 126 -17.16 -10.95 -11.86
CA SER A 126 -16.35 -11.23 -10.66
C SER A 126 -14.94 -11.71 -11.03
N MET A 127 -14.01 -11.75 -10.08
CA MET A 127 -12.67 -12.32 -10.34
C MET A 127 -12.71 -13.77 -10.80
N LYS A 128 -13.69 -14.55 -10.34
CA LYS A 128 -13.87 -15.93 -10.81
C LYS A 128 -14.24 -15.97 -12.30
N ASP A 129 -15.09 -15.05 -12.74
CA ASP A 129 -15.51 -14.96 -14.15
C ASP A 129 -14.34 -14.54 -15.05
N VAL A 130 -13.55 -13.57 -14.58
CA VAL A 130 -12.33 -13.09 -15.27
C VAL A 130 -11.26 -14.17 -15.32
N ALA A 131 -11.06 -14.93 -14.24
CA ALA A 131 -10.10 -16.02 -14.20
C ALA A 131 -10.44 -17.13 -15.20
N ALA A 132 -11.74 -17.42 -15.38
CA ALA A 132 -12.21 -18.39 -16.36
C ALA A 132 -12.14 -17.87 -17.81
N ASN A 133 -12.30 -16.55 -18.01
CA ASN A 133 -12.43 -15.92 -19.33
C ASN A 133 -11.40 -14.79 -19.52
N MET A 134 -10.15 -15.07 -19.18
CA MET A 134 -9.06 -14.10 -19.32
C MET A 134 -8.83 -13.79 -20.81
N LEU A 135 -9.02 -12.52 -21.19
CA LEU A 135 -8.64 -12.05 -22.51
C LEU A 135 -7.13 -11.82 -22.54
N VAL A 136 -6.44 -12.28 -23.58
CA VAL A 136 -4.99 -12.10 -23.76
C VAL A 136 -4.74 -11.30 -25.01
N ASP A 137 -4.05 -10.18 -24.85
CA ASP A 137 -3.46 -9.43 -25.96
C ASP A 137 -1.99 -9.83 -26.11
N TYR A 138 -1.69 -10.61 -27.16
CA TYR A 138 -0.35 -11.16 -27.38
C TYR A 138 0.70 -10.10 -27.72
N ASP A 139 0.27 -8.92 -28.17
CA ASP A 139 1.16 -7.78 -28.45
C ASP A 139 1.51 -6.99 -27.16
N LYS A 140 0.85 -7.31 -26.04
CA LYS A 140 1.01 -6.63 -24.74
C LYS A 140 1.62 -7.52 -23.67
N ILE A 141 2.47 -8.46 -24.08
CA ILE A 141 3.19 -9.37 -23.19
C ILE A 141 4.60 -8.85 -22.92
N ILE A 142 4.94 -8.66 -21.64
CA ILE A 142 6.29 -8.33 -21.19
C ILE A 142 6.92 -9.55 -20.52
N ARG A 143 8.10 -9.95 -20.99
CA ARG A 143 8.92 -10.95 -20.30
C ARG A 143 9.79 -10.26 -19.26
N LEU A 144 9.53 -10.52 -17.99
CA LEU A 144 10.29 -9.93 -16.87
C LEU A 144 11.51 -10.78 -16.52
N SER A 145 11.44 -12.10 -16.70
CA SER A 145 12.57 -13.02 -16.53
C SER A 145 12.36 -14.32 -17.32
N GLN A 146 13.24 -15.30 -17.16
CA GLN A 146 13.06 -16.64 -17.73
C GLN A 146 11.76 -17.33 -17.25
N TYR A 147 11.34 -17.04 -16.01
CA TYR A 147 10.16 -17.67 -15.39
C TYR A 147 8.98 -16.72 -15.24
N LEU A 148 9.16 -15.40 -15.30
CA LEU A 148 8.09 -14.44 -15.04
C LEU A 148 7.66 -13.71 -16.31
N VAL A 149 6.37 -13.81 -16.62
CA VAL A 149 5.72 -13.10 -17.73
C VAL A 149 4.58 -12.25 -17.22
N PHE A 150 4.49 -11.02 -17.71
CA PHE A 150 3.47 -10.05 -17.37
C PHE A 150 2.59 -9.77 -18.59
N TYR A 151 1.28 -9.87 -18.39
CA TYR A 151 0.25 -9.61 -19.38
C TYR A 151 -0.43 -8.28 -19.05
N GLN A 152 -0.41 -7.34 -20.00
CA GLN A 152 -1.08 -6.05 -19.88
C GLN A 152 -2.31 -6.05 -20.77
N ASN A 153 -3.37 -6.75 -20.40
CA ASN A 153 -4.55 -6.88 -21.23
C ASN A 153 -5.37 -5.59 -21.13
N PRO A 154 -5.37 -4.75 -22.17
CA PRO A 154 -5.92 -3.40 -22.08
C PRO A 154 -7.45 -3.39 -22.03
N LYS A 155 -8.10 -4.53 -22.34
CA LYS A 155 -9.55 -4.66 -22.44
C LYS A 155 -9.99 -6.01 -21.87
N GLN A 156 -10.55 -6.00 -20.66
CA GLN A 156 -11.24 -7.16 -20.06
C GLN A 156 -12.77 -6.95 -20.04
N GLY A 157 -13.21 -5.70 -19.94
CA GLY A 157 -14.61 -5.30 -20.07
C GLY A 157 -14.76 -3.92 -20.74
N PRO A 158 -15.99 -3.39 -20.88
CA PRO A 158 -16.24 -2.09 -21.49
C PRO A 158 -15.47 -0.93 -20.85
N GLN A 159 -15.24 -0.96 -19.54
CA GLN A 159 -14.58 0.12 -18.79
C GLN A 159 -13.51 -0.43 -17.82
N SER A 160 -12.93 -1.58 -18.14
CA SER A 160 -11.94 -2.24 -17.29
C SER A 160 -10.88 -3.01 -18.06
N LYS A 161 -9.74 -3.21 -17.39
CA LYS A 161 -8.54 -3.87 -17.91
C LYS A 161 -8.06 -4.93 -16.93
N LEU A 162 -7.25 -5.86 -17.44
CA LEU A 162 -6.69 -6.95 -16.64
C LEU A 162 -5.17 -6.94 -16.73
N PHE A 163 -4.52 -6.94 -15.58
CA PHE A 163 -3.11 -7.26 -15.47
C PHE A 163 -2.95 -8.66 -14.92
N ALA A 164 -2.01 -9.43 -15.45
CA ALA A 164 -1.69 -10.73 -14.87
C ALA A 164 -0.18 -10.97 -14.88
N SER A 165 0.33 -11.58 -13.82
CA SER A 165 1.69 -12.09 -13.78
C SER A 165 1.64 -13.61 -13.67
N LYS A 166 2.32 -14.31 -14.58
CA LYS A 166 2.41 -15.77 -14.57
C LYS A 166 3.85 -16.19 -14.31
N ASN A 167 4.01 -17.00 -13.27
CA ASN A 167 5.23 -17.78 -13.07
C ASN A 167 5.13 -19.06 -13.91
N LYS A 168 5.98 -19.20 -14.92
CA LYS A 168 6.03 -20.37 -15.81
C LYS A 168 6.60 -21.62 -15.15
N GLN A 169 7.32 -21.47 -14.05
CA GLN A 169 7.90 -22.59 -13.31
C GLN A 169 6.87 -23.21 -12.35
N THR A 170 6.15 -22.39 -11.58
CA THR A 170 5.15 -22.86 -10.62
C THR A 170 3.75 -22.99 -11.21
N GLY A 171 3.48 -22.31 -12.33
CA GLY A 171 2.14 -22.19 -12.90
C GLY A 171 1.26 -21.15 -12.21
N GLU A 172 1.72 -20.53 -11.12
CA GLU A 172 0.97 -19.52 -10.37
C GLU A 172 0.70 -18.28 -11.22
N VAL A 173 -0.51 -17.74 -11.09
CA VAL A 173 -0.96 -16.54 -11.80
C VAL A 173 -1.62 -15.58 -10.83
N THR A 174 -1.01 -14.41 -10.64
CA THR A 174 -1.63 -13.29 -9.92
C THR A 174 -2.35 -12.40 -10.92
N LYS A 175 -3.60 -12.03 -10.64
CA LYS A 175 -4.45 -11.24 -11.55
C LYS A 175 -4.99 -10.00 -10.86
N PHE A 176 -5.10 -8.91 -11.61
CA PHE A 176 -5.70 -7.65 -11.17
C PHE A 176 -6.68 -7.17 -12.23
N HIS A 177 -7.98 -7.24 -11.93
CA HIS A 177 -9.02 -6.64 -12.75
C HIS A 177 -9.29 -5.23 -12.22
N ILE A 178 -8.98 -4.21 -13.01
CA ILE A 178 -8.95 -2.81 -12.56
C ILE A 178 -9.87 -1.97 -13.44
N THR A 179 -10.61 -1.06 -12.80
CA THR A 179 -11.43 -0.07 -13.49
C THR A 179 -10.59 0.95 -14.25
N ASN A 180 -11.13 1.48 -15.34
CA ASN A 180 -10.58 2.67 -15.98
C ASN A 180 -10.99 3.93 -15.19
N ALA A 181 -10.32 5.06 -15.43
CA ALA A 181 -10.57 6.32 -14.71
C ALA A 181 -11.98 6.91 -14.96
N SER A 182 -12.66 6.50 -16.04
CA SER A 182 -14.02 6.91 -16.38
C SER A 182 -15.09 5.90 -15.92
N TYR A 183 -14.72 4.91 -15.10
CA TYR A 183 -15.64 3.88 -14.64
C TYR A 183 -16.77 4.48 -13.80
N THR A 184 -18.01 4.15 -14.16
CA THR A 184 -19.22 4.73 -13.52
C THR A 184 -19.83 3.82 -12.47
N GLY A 185 -19.45 2.54 -12.44
CA GLY A 185 -19.93 1.59 -11.44
C GLY A 185 -19.30 1.81 -10.06
N GLN A 186 -19.89 1.19 -9.05
CA GLN A 186 -19.42 1.22 -7.66
C GLN A 186 -19.04 -0.18 -7.19
N THR A 187 -18.25 -0.25 -6.13
CA THR A 187 -18.01 -1.51 -5.41
C THR A 187 -19.31 -2.03 -4.78
N ALA A 188 -19.29 -3.28 -4.33
CA ALA A 188 -20.42 -3.90 -3.64
C ALA A 188 -20.78 -3.22 -2.30
N ARG A 189 -19.90 -2.35 -1.79
CA ARG A 189 -20.12 -1.51 -0.60
C ARG A 189 -20.35 -0.02 -0.94
N GLY A 190 -20.60 0.31 -2.20
CA GLY A 190 -21.03 1.64 -2.63
C GLY A 190 -19.89 2.66 -2.84
N ILE A 191 -18.63 2.21 -2.91
CA ILE A 191 -17.51 3.10 -3.18
C ILE A 191 -17.31 3.23 -4.69
N GLY A 192 -17.36 4.46 -5.20
CA GLY A 192 -17.11 4.78 -6.61
C GLY A 192 -15.84 5.61 -6.80
N ILE A 193 -15.50 5.88 -8.06
CA ILE A 193 -14.48 6.88 -8.40
C ILE A 193 -14.92 8.25 -7.84
N GLY A 194 -13.97 8.98 -7.25
CA GLY A 194 -14.19 10.27 -6.60
C GLY A 194 -14.51 10.21 -5.11
N ALA A 195 -14.84 9.03 -4.57
CA ALA A 195 -15.07 8.82 -3.14
C ALA A 195 -13.83 9.21 -2.31
N GLY A 196 -14.05 9.83 -1.16
CA GLY A 196 -12.96 10.24 -0.27
C GLY A 196 -12.42 9.08 0.58
N ARG A 197 -11.18 9.18 1.04
CA ARG A 197 -10.58 8.18 1.94
C ARG A 197 -11.45 7.87 3.18
N ASN A 198 -12.05 8.88 3.79
CA ASN A 198 -12.90 8.67 4.98
C ASN A 198 -14.14 7.82 4.68
N GLU A 199 -14.81 8.06 3.54
CA GLU A 199 -15.95 7.25 3.09
C GLU A 199 -15.52 5.80 2.84
N LEU A 200 -14.35 5.62 2.24
CA LEU A 200 -13.76 4.31 1.99
C LEU A 200 -13.47 3.57 3.30
N ILE A 201 -12.85 4.22 4.28
CA ILE A 201 -12.56 3.64 5.61
C ILE A 201 -13.87 3.30 6.35
N GLN A 202 -14.90 4.14 6.24
CA GLN A 202 -16.21 3.81 6.82
C GLN A 202 -16.83 2.55 6.19
N ALA A 203 -16.62 2.32 4.90
CA ALA A 203 -17.18 1.16 4.19
C ALA A 203 -16.35 -0.13 4.32
N TYR A 204 -15.02 -0.02 4.42
CA TYR A 204 -14.10 -1.17 4.39
C TYR A 204 -13.24 -1.35 5.65
N GLY A 205 -13.24 -0.40 6.58
CA GLY A 205 -12.27 -0.31 7.68
C GLY A 205 -10.91 0.21 7.20
N GLU A 206 -9.88 0.15 8.05
CA GLU A 206 -8.52 0.43 7.60
C GLU A 206 -8.01 -0.64 6.63
N PRO A 207 -7.20 -0.26 5.62
CA PRO A 207 -6.62 -1.23 4.73
C PRO A 207 -5.62 -2.11 5.47
N ARG A 208 -5.56 -3.39 5.06
CA ARG A 208 -4.54 -4.32 5.56
C ARG A 208 -3.12 -3.80 5.30
N ARG A 209 -2.96 -3.10 4.17
CA ARG A 209 -1.72 -2.46 3.76
C ARG A 209 -2.04 -1.27 2.86
N SER A 210 -1.28 -0.20 3.00
CA SER A 210 -1.20 0.84 1.98
C SER A 210 0.19 0.86 1.34
N VAL A 211 0.24 1.22 0.07
CA VAL A 211 1.47 1.40 -0.71
C VAL A 211 1.52 2.84 -1.17
N GLU A 212 2.54 3.57 -0.74
CA GLU A 212 2.78 4.93 -1.22
C GLU A 212 3.24 4.90 -2.68
N THR A 213 2.75 5.83 -3.48
CA THR A 213 3.10 6.01 -4.89
C THR A 213 3.35 7.50 -5.16
N PRO A 214 3.99 7.86 -6.28
CA PRO A 214 4.17 9.28 -6.64
C PRO A 214 2.88 10.08 -6.85
N ARG A 215 1.71 9.43 -6.92
CA ARG A 215 0.41 10.09 -7.15
C ARG A 215 -0.50 10.15 -5.92
N SER A 216 -0.21 9.36 -4.88
CA SER A 216 -0.88 9.20 -3.58
C SER A 216 -0.70 7.72 -3.18
N GLN A 217 -1.76 6.99 -2.79
CA GLN A 217 -1.68 5.68 -2.18
C GLN A 217 -2.47 4.61 -2.93
N ILE A 218 -2.02 3.37 -2.84
CA ILE A 218 -2.84 2.19 -3.13
C ILE A 218 -3.24 1.58 -1.78
N LEU A 219 -4.53 1.50 -1.50
CA LEU A 219 -5.09 0.86 -0.31
C LEU A 219 -5.47 -0.58 -0.65
N VAL A 220 -4.94 -1.54 0.10
CA VAL A 220 -5.11 -2.98 -0.16
C VAL A 220 -5.93 -3.62 0.94
N TYR A 221 -7.06 -4.20 0.54
CA TYR A 221 -7.99 -4.97 1.37
C TYR A 221 -8.04 -6.42 0.89
N PRO A 222 -8.67 -7.35 1.62
CA PRO A 222 -8.90 -8.69 1.10
C PRO A 222 -9.66 -8.66 -0.25
N ASN A 223 -9.00 -9.07 -1.32
CA ASN A 223 -9.53 -9.24 -2.68
C ASN A 223 -9.97 -7.96 -3.42
N VAL A 224 -9.80 -6.79 -2.82
CA VAL A 224 -10.07 -5.48 -3.45
C VAL A 224 -8.97 -4.48 -3.10
N LEU A 225 -8.64 -3.62 -4.04
CA LEU A 225 -7.71 -2.51 -3.87
C LEU A 225 -8.31 -1.21 -4.41
N PHE A 226 -7.85 -0.10 -3.87
CA PHE A 226 -8.22 1.24 -4.31
C PHE A 226 -6.96 2.03 -4.60
N VAL A 227 -6.89 2.65 -5.77
CA VAL A 227 -5.84 3.59 -6.14
C VAL A 227 -6.38 4.99 -5.88
N LEU A 228 -5.75 5.69 -4.94
CA LEU A 228 -6.05 7.09 -4.66
C LEU A 228 -5.21 7.98 -5.56
N GLY A 229 -5.82 9.09 -5.97
CA GLY A 229 -5.17 10.20 -6.64
C GLY A 229 -4.79 11.32 -5.68
N ARG A 230 -4.38 12.45 -6.27
CA ARG A 230 -4.14 13.68 -5.51
C ARG A 230 -5.41 14.10 -4.76
N GLY A 231 -5.27 14.48 -3.49
CA GLY A 231 -6.39 14.85 -2.61
C GLY A 231 -7.13 13.66 -2.00
N ASP A 232 -6.51 12.46 -1.96
CA ASP A 232 -7.01 11.27 -1.29
C ASP A 232 -8.43 10.83 -1.72
N ARG A 233 -8.66 10.92 -3.04
CA ARG A 233 -9.88 10.46 -3.70
C ARG A 233 -9.61 9.24 -4.57
N VAL A 234 -10.56 8.32 -4.63
CA VAL A 234 -10.47 7.11 -5.46
C VAL A 234 -10.39 7.49 -6.94
N GLU A 235 -9.30 7.16 -7.62
CA GLU A 235 -9.15 7.32 -9.08
C GLU A 235 -9.49 6.03 -9.84
N SER A 236 -9.24 4.89 -9.22
CA SER A 236 -9.61 3.58 -9.73
C SER A 236 -9.66 2.58 -8.59
N TRP A 237 -10.36 1.47 -8.81
CA TRP A 237 -10.35 0.35 -7.89
C TRP A 237 -10.29 -0.95 -8.68
N GLY A 238 -9.96 -2.02 -8.00
CA GLY A 238 -9.78 -3.30 -8.66
C GLY A 238 -9.92 -4.47 -7.72
N THR A 239 -10.15 -5.63 -8.30
CA THR A 239 -10.21 -6.91 -7.59
C THR A 239 -9.02 -7.76 -8.00
N TYR A 240 -8.57 -8.63 -7.11
CA TYR A 240 -7.37 -9.42 -7.34
C TYR A 240 -7.42 -10.80 -6.70
N GLU A 241 -6.66 -11.73 -7.27
CA GLU A 241 -6.41 -13.10 -6.79
C GLU A 241 -4.97 -13.54 -7.10
#